data_AF-U6DRT5-F1
#
_entry.id   AF-U6DRT5-F1
#
_cell.length_a   1.000
_cell.length_b   1.000
_cell.length_c   1.000
_cell.angle_alpha   90.00
_cell.angle_beta   90.00
_cell.angle_gamma   90.00
#
_symmetry.space_group_name_H-M   'P 1'
#
loop_
_entity.id
_entity.type
_entity.pdbx_description
1 polymer ?
#
loop_
_entity_poly.entity_id
_entity_poly.type
_entity_poly.pdbx_seq_one_letter_code
_entity_poly.pdbx_strand_id
1 'polypeptide(L)' 'TMHELVTHVTMEHVGGPEQNNHVCYWEECPREGKSFKAKYKLVNHIRVHTGEKPFPCPFPGCGKIFARSENLKI' A
#
# COMPACT_ATOMS: atom_id res chain seq x y z
N THR A 1 -6.23 -7.14 -7.67
CA THR A 1 -6.47 -5.77 -7.14
C THR A 1 -5.66 -5.59 -5.86
N MET A 2 -5.38 -4.36 -5.43
CA MET A 2 -4.67 -4.08 -4.17
C MET A 2 -5.28 -4.81 -2.96
N HIS A 3 -6.59 -5.04 -2.94
CA HIS A 3 -7.26 -5.81 -1.88
C HIS A 3 -6.72 -7.24 -1.80
N GLU A 4 -6.63 -7.93 -2.94
CA GLU A 4 -6.18 -9.33 -3.02
C GLU A 4 -4.69 -9.44 -2.64
N LEU A 5 -3.83 -8.56 -3.18
CA LEU A 5 -2.39 -8.58 -2.87
C LEU A 5 -2.10 -8.21 -1.40
N VAL A 6 -2.84 -7.28 -0.81
CA VAL A 6 -2.70 -6.94 0.60
C VAL A 6 -3.11 -8.12 1.48
N THR A 7 -4.14 -8.89 1.12
CA THR A 7 -4.52 -10.11 1.86
C THR A 7 -3.39 -11.14 1.86
N HIS A 8 -2.69 -11.33 0.75
CA HIS A 8 -1.53 -12.25 0.68
C HIS A 8 -0.28 -11.72 1.40
N VAL A 9 -0.08 -10.40 1.47
CA VAL A 9 1.10 -9.77 2.12
C VAL A 9 0.86 -9.46 3.62
N THR A 10 -0.38 -9.50 4.11
CA THR A 10 -0.72 -9.19 5.51
C THR A 10 -1.05 -10.39 6.40
N MET A 11 -1.14 -11.60 5.87
CA MET A 11 -1.52 -12.79 6.63
C MET A 11 -0.33 -13.69 6.97
N GLU A 12 0.54 -13.21 7.84
CA GLU A 12 1.35 -14.08 8.70
C GLU A 12 1.21 -13.54 10.12
N HIS A 13 0.34 -14.16 10.94
CA HIS A 13 0.26 -13.89 12.38
C HIS A 13 1.46 -14.54 13.08
N VAL A 14 2.67 -14.06 12.79
CA VAL A 14 3.86 -14.50 13.52
C VAL A 14 4.12 -13.51 14.65
N GLY A 15 3.50 -13.79 15.80
CA GLY A 15 3.95 -13.30 17.09
C GLY A 15 3.09 -12.22 17.75
N GLY A 16 2.17 -12.67 18.61
CA GLY A 16 1.69 -11.95 19.79
C GLY A 16 0.94 -10.62 19.58
N PRO A 17 0.24 -10.12 20.61
CA PRO A 17 -0.58 -8.91 20.52
C PRO A 17 0.19 -7.58 20.37
N GLU A 18 1.53 -7.59 20.38
CA GLU A 18 2.34 -6.38 20.60
C GLU A 18 3.27 -5.96 19.45
N GLN A 19 3.31 -6.67 18.31
CA GLN A 19 4.20 -6.30 17.19
C GLN A 19 3.48 -6.32 15.82
N ASN A 20 2.64 -5.31 15.56
CA ASN A 20 2.01 -5.07 14.25
C ASN A 20 3.01 -4.54 13.19
N ASN A 21 4.03 -5.34 12.87
CA ASN A 21 4.94 -5.07 11.76
C ASN A 21 4.42 -5.78 10.50
N HIS A 22 4.00 -5.00 9.51
CA HIS A 22 3.59 -5.50 8.20
C HIS A 22 4.80 -5.53 7.26
N VAL A 23 5.10 -6.65 6.60
CA VAL A 23 6.33 -6.82 5.82
C VAL A 23 6.01 -6.91 4.33
N CYS A 24 6.87 -6.35 3.47
CA CYS A 24 6.81 -6.56 2.03
C CYS A 24 7.79 -7.65 1.60
N TYR A 25 7.29 -8.65 0.85
CA TYR A 25 8.05 -9.81 0.36
C TYR A 25 8.16 -9.84 -1.18
N TRP A 26 8.06 -8.69 -1.84
CA TRP A 26 8.11 -8.64 -3.31
C TRP A 26 9.54 -8.75 -3.78
N GLU A 27 9.89 -9.75 -4.59
CA GLU A 27 11.29 -10.16 -4.90
C GLU A 27 12.18 -9.07 -5.55
N GLU A 28 11.59 -8.15 -6.30
CA GLU A 28 12.30 -7.04 -6.97
C GLU A 28 12.17 -5.72 -6.18
N CYS A 29 11.78 -5.76 -4.90
CA CYS A 29 11.61 -4.57 -4.12
C CYS A 29 12.99 -3.99 -3.75
N PRO A 30 13.28 -2.71 -4.03
CA PRO A 30 14.51 -2.05 -3.57
C PRO A 30 14.63 -1.96 -2.04
N ARG A 31 13.66 -2.52 -1.31
CA ARG A 31 13.46 -2.47 0.14
C ARG A 31 13.07 -3.85 0.67
N GLU A 32 13.64 -4.91 0.11
CA GLU A 32 13.50 -6.29 0.61
C GLU A 32 13.47 -6.32 2.15
N GLY A 33 12.41 -6.89 2.73
CA GLY A 33 12.28 -7.05 4.19
C GLY A 33 11.91 -5.78 4.98
N LYS A 34 11.45 -4.69 4.35
CA LYS A 34 10.94 -3.53 5.12
C LYS A 34 9.66 -3.87 5.88
N SER A 35 9.74 -3.69 7.20
CA SER A 35 8.61 -3.68 8.09
C SER A 35 7.97 -2.30 8.16
N PHE A 36 6.64 -2.29 8.17
CA PHE A 36 5.79 -1.12 8.31
C PHE A 36 5.01 -1.24 9.59
N LYS A 37 5.09 -0.22 10.44
CA LYS A 37 4.35 -0.16 11.72
C LYS A 37 2.83 -0.12 11.57
N ALA A 38 2.32 0.08 10.36
CA ALA A 38 0.90 0.20 10.10
C ALA A 38 0.51 -0.34 8.73
N LYS A 39 -0.64 -1.03 8.66
CA LYS A 39 -1.16 -1.66 7.44
C LYS A 39 -1.27 -0.67 6.28
N TYR A 40 -1.80 0.52 6.52
CA TYR A 40 -1.97 1.53 5.46
C TYR A 40 -0.63 1.98 4.84
N LYS A 41 0.49 1.91 5.58
CA LYS A 41 1.82 2.21 5.04
C LYS A 41 2.30 1.11 4.12
N LEU A 42 2.11 -0.17 4.48
CA LEU A 42 2.37 -1.30 3.59
C LEU A 42 1.48 -1.23 2.34
N VAL A 43 0.18 -0.97 2.50
CA VAL A 43 -0.77 -0.82 1.39
C VAL A 43 -0.31 0.29 0.44
N ASN A 44 0.06 1.47 0.95
CA ASN A 44 0.58 2.53 0.11
C ASN A 44 1.90 2.16 -0.56
N HIS A 45 2.74 1.36 0.10
CA HIS A 45 3.98 0.85 -0.48
C HIS A 45 3.71 -0.12 -1.64
N ILE A 46 2.80 -1.09 -1.50
CA ILE A 46 2.51 -2.09 -2.55
C ILE A 46 2.01 -1.43 -3.85
N ARG A 47 1.43 -0.23 -3.79
CA ARG A 47 1.04 0.54 -4.98
C ARG A 47 2.22 0.90 -5.89
N VAL A 48 3.46 0.91 -5.38
CA VAL A 48 4.65 1.10 -6.23
C VAL A 48 4.89 -0.09 -7.15
N HIS A 49 4.45 -1.29 -6.74
CA HIS A 49 4.59 -2.52 -7.50
C HIS A 49 3.44 -2.69 -8.49
N THR A 50 2.22 -2.38 -8.06
CA THR A 50 1.01 -2.59 -8.86
C THR A 50 0.67 -1.42 -9.78
N GLY A 51 1.19 -0.22 -9.51
CA GLY A 51 0.84 1.00 -10.22
C GLY A 51 -0.59 1.50 -9.95
N GLU A 52 -1.35 0.90 -9.04
CA GLU A 52 -2.73 1.29 -8.77
C GLU A 52 -2.83 2.74 -8.23
N LYS A 53 -3.80 3.49 -8.78
CA LYS A 53 -4.11 4.86 -8.39
C LYS A 53 -5.60 4.97 -8.08
N PRO A 54 -6.04 4.70 -6.84
CA PRO A 54 -7.46 4.65 -6.51
C PRO A 54 -8.06 6.02 -6.18
N PHE A 55 -7.29 7.10 -6.21
CA PHE A 55 -7.76 8.44 -5.84
C PHE A 55 -7.90 9.33 -7.07
N PRO A 56 -9.05 9.29 -7.78
CA PRO A 56 -9.32 10.21 -8.87
C PRO A 56 -9.61 11.63 -8.34
N CYS A 57 -9.22 12.62 -9.14
CA CYS A 57 -9.57 14.01 -8.88
C CYS A 57 -11.09 14.21 -9.04
N PRO A 58 -11.79 14.78 -8.04
CA PRO A 58 -13.23 14.99 -8.12
C PRO A 58 -13.63 16.12 -9.06
N PHE A 59 -12.68 16.99 -9.46
CA PHE A 59 -12.96 18.11 -10.36
C PHE A 59 -13.25 17.63 -11.79
N PRO A 60 -14.41 18.00 -12.37
CA PRO A 60 -14.77 17.66 -13.74
C PRO A 60 -13.71 18.17 -14.73
N GLY A 61 -13.31 17.32 -15.68
CA GLY A 61 -12.32 17.67 -16.70
C GLY A 61 -10.85 17.63 -16.26
N CYS A 62 -10.54 17.40 -14.98
CA CYS A 62 -9.15 17.32 -14.51
C CYS A 62 -8.46 16.01 -14.94
N GLY A 63 -9.17 14.87 -14.87
CA GLY A 63 -8.67 13.55 -15.30
C GLY A 63 -7.47 13.01 -14.50
N LYS A 64 -6.95 13.75 -13.51
CA LYS A 64 -5.80 13.34 -12.70
C LYS A 64 -6.20 12.23 -11.73
N ILE A 65 -5.30 11.27 -11.54
CA ILE A 65 -5.48 10.14 -10.62
C ILE A 65 -4.21 9.98 -9.78
N PHE A 66 -4.38 9.77 -8.48
CA PHE A 66 -3.29 9.75 -7.51
C PHE A 66 -3.18 8.39 -6.83
N ALA A 67 -1.94 8.00 -6.55
CA ALA A 67 -1.62 6.79 -5.79
C ALA A 67 -1.81 6.95 -4.28
N ARG A 68 -1.92 8.17 -3.75
CA ARG A 68 -2.07 8.47 -2.31
C ARG A 68 -3.09 9.59 -2.11
N SER A 69 -3.90 9.49 -1.05
CA SER A 69 -4.93 10.48 -0.75
C SER A 69 -4.33 11.83 -0.37
N GLU A 70 -3.20 11.83 0.34
CA GLU A 70 -2.46 13.05 0.70
C GLU A 70 -1.98 13.85 -0.52
N ASN A 71 -1.85 13.20 -1.68
CA ASN A 71 -1.48 13.84 -2.93
C ASN A 71 -2.69 14.41 -3.69
N LEU A 72 -3.91 13.97 -3.34
CA LEU A 72 -5.14 14.53 -3.88
C LEU A 72 -5.46 15.81 -3.10
N LYS A 73 -5.06 16.95 -3.65
CA LYS A 73 -5.48 18.27 -3.17
C LYS A 73 -6.86 18.56 -3.76
N ILE A 74 -7.86 18.62 -2.89
CA ILE A 74 -9.22 19.08 -3.21
C ILE A 74 -9.36 20.57 -2.92
#